data_AF-A0A822VC75-F1
#
_entry.id   AF-A0A822VC75-F1
#
_cell.length_a   1.000
_cell.length_b   1.000
_cell.length_c   1.000
_cell.angle_alpha   90.00
_cell.angle_beta   90.00
_cell.angle_gamma   90.00
#
_symmetry.space_group_name_H-M   'P 1'
#
loop_
_entity.id
_entity.type
_entity.pdbx_description
1 polymer ?
#
loop_
_entity_poly.entity_id
_entity_poly.type
_entity_poly.pdbx_seq_one_letter_code
_entity_poly.pdbx_strand_id
1 'polypeptide(L)'
;MAPVAGDPQRGRYLSWLAWYAGVVEPVLIMQAAGISHPFVDFTFRSPAELAARLETALKDNPYLMGERYTAVDLLLHSPFAWYPAATPESDVVKAWIERCGERPSLQWTADYDARTVVAA
;
A
#
# COMPACT_ATOMS: atom_id res chain seq x y z
N MET A 1 -13.21 9.99 -1.35
CA MET A 1 -11.85 9.43 -1.26
C MET A 1 -11.15 9.27 -2.62
N ALA A 2 -11.77 9.64 -3.74
CA ALA A 2 -11.17 9.59 -5.08
C ALA A 2 -11.47 10.90 -5.84
N PRO A 3 -10.55 11.40 -6.68
CA PRO A 3 -10.83 12.54 -7.56
C PRO A 3 -11.94 12.23 -8.58
N VAL A 4 -12.76 13.24 -8.89
CA VAL A 4 -13.85 13.12 -9.89
C VAL A 4 -13.33 13.15 -11.32
N ALA A 5 -14.14 12.72 -12.29
CA ALA A 5 -13.78 12.83 -13.71
C ALA A 5 -13.48 14.30 -14.08
N GLY A 6 -12.38 14.53 -14.80
CA GLY A 6 -11.89 15.86 -15.15
C GLY A 6 -11.00 16.52 -14.09
N ASP A 7 -10.89 15.96 -12.88
CA ASP A 7 -9.96 16.47 -11.86
C ASP A 7 -8.49 16.27 -12.32
N PRO A 8 -7.63 17.31 -12.27
CA PRO A 8 -6.22 17.19 -12.65
C PRO A 8 -5.44 16.11 -11.88
N GLN A 9 -5.83 15.78 -10.65
CA GLN A 9 -5.19 14.75 -9.84
C GLN A 9 -5.64 13.33 -10.20
N ARG A 10 -6.66 13.16 -11.06
CA ARG A 10 -7.20 11.84 -11.37
C ARG A 10 -6.20 10.92 -12.06
N GLY A 11 -5.32 11.47 -12.90
CA GLY A 11 -4.24 10.70 -13.52
C GLY A 11 -3.32 10.10 -12.47
N ARG A 12 -2.81 10.92 -11.55
CA ARG A 12 -1.96 10.48 -10.43
C ARG A 12 -2.65 9.44 -9.55
N TYR A 13 -3.92 9.65 -9.22
CA TYR A 13 -4.72 8.70 -8.45
C TYR A 13 -4.78 7.33 -9.13
N LEU A 14 -5.13 7.27 -10.42
CA LEU A 14 -5.21 6.01 -11.16
C LEU A 14 -3.84 5.34 -11.32
N SER A 15 -2.77 6.12 -11.50
CA SER A 15 -1.41 5.58 -11.58
C SER A 15 -1.00 4.86 -10.31
N TRP A 16 -1.42 5.33 -9.13
CA TRP A 16 -1.17 4.60 -7.88
C TRP A 16 -1.93 3.30 -7.79
N LEU A 17 -3.22 3.29 -8.14
CA LEU A 17 -4.03 2.07 -8.11
C LEU A 17 -3.51 1.02 -9.09
N ALA A 18 -3.15 1.44 -10.30
CA ALA A 18 -2.55 0.55 -11.30
C ALA A 18 -1.18 0.03 -10.85
N TRP A 19 -0.37 0.87 -10.19
CA TRP A 19 0.92 0.46 -9.66
C TRP A 19 0.78 -0.54 -8.50
N TYR A 20 -0.24 -0.42 -7.66
CA TYR A 20 -0.51 -1.42 -6.63
C TYR A 20 -0.69 -2.81 -7.24
N ALA A 21 -1.65 -2.95 -8.16
CA ALA A 21 -1.97 -4.24 -8.77
C ALA A 21 -0.85 -4.76 -9.69
N GLY A 22 -0.16 -3.85 -10.40
CA GLY A 22 0.85 -4.22 -11.38
C GLY A 22 2.25 -4.41 -10.82
N VAL A 23 2.54 -3.95 -9.59
CA VAL A 23 3.88 -3.97 -8.99
C VAL A 23 3.84 -4.36 -7.52
N VAL A 24 3.15 -3.60 -6.67
CA VAL A 24 3.21 -3.80 -5.21
C VAL A 24 2.83 -5.22 -4.82
N GLU A 25 1.65 -5.67 -5.24
CA GLU A 25 1.15 -6.99 -4.90
C GLU A 25 2.05 -8.12 -5.45
N PRO A 26 2.45 -8.13 -6.74
CA PRO A 26 3.41 -9.11 -7.24
C PRO A 26 4.74 -9.14 -6.46
N VAL A 27 5.32 -7.98 -6.16
CA VAL A 27 6.60 -7.90 -5.43
C VAL A 27 6.47 -8.52 -4.04
N LEU A 28 5.41 -8.17 -3.29
CA LEU A 28 5.21 -8.66 -1.94
C LEU A 28 4.89 -10.16 -1.90
N ILE A 29 4.06 -10.64 -2.84
CA ILE A 29 3.71 -12.07 -2.90
C ILE A 29 4.90 -12.93 -3.32
N MET A 30 5.68 -12.50 -4.33
CA MET A 30 6.89 -13.23 -4.73
C MET A 30 7.92 -13.27 -3.60
N GLN A 31 8.10 -12.16 -2.87
CA GLN A 31 8.95 -12.12 -1.69
C GLN A 31 8.47 -13.08 -0.60
N ALA A 32 7.17 -13.06 -0.27
CA ALA A 32 6.58 -13.95 0.74
C ALA A 32 6.68 -15.44 0.33
N ALA A 33 6.59 -15.74 -0.96
CA ALA A 33 6.73 -17.07 -1.52
C ALA A 33 8.20 -17.53 -1.69
N GLY A 34 9.18 -16.65 -1.46
CA GLY A 34 10.59 -16.94 -1.70
C GLY A 34 10.94 -17.14 -3.19
N ILE A 35 10.13 -16.60 -4.10
CA ILE A 35 10.32 -16.72 -5.54
C ILE A 35 11.19 -15.55 -6.03
N SER A 36 12.30 -15.88 -6.67
CA SER A 36 13.13 -14.90 -7.39
C SER A 36 13.58 -15.47 -8.73
N HIS A 37 13.51 -14.63 -9.75
CA HIS A 37 13.98 -14.91 -11.10
C HIS A 37 14.28 -13.59 -11.82
N PRO A 38 15.34 -13.48 -12.65
CA PRO A 38 15.67 -12.21 -13.32
C PRO A 38 14.52 -11.57 -14.09
N PHE A 39 13.67 -12.35 -14.76
CA PHE A 39 12.48 -11.82 -15.43
C PHE A 39 11.38 -11.35 -14.48
N VAL A 40 11.24 -11.96 -13.29
CA VAL A 40 10.27 -11.51 -12.27
C VAL A 40 10.74 -10.16 -11.72
N ASP A 41 12.00 -10.08 -11.30
CA ASP A 41 12.58 -8.87 -10.72
C ASP A 41 12.61 -7.73 -11.75
N PHE A 42 12.95 -8.02 -13.01
CA PHE A 42 12.89 -7.05 -14.10
C PHE A 42 11.47 -6.59 -14.46
N THR A 43 10.47 -7.45 -14.33
CA THR A 43 9.08 -7.10 -14.66
C THR A 43 8.45 -6.28 -13.54
N PHE A 44 8.55 -6.77 -12.31
CA PHE A 44 7.80 -6.23 -11.18
C PHE A 44 8.59 -5.27 -10.30
N ARG A 45 9.93 -5.25 -10.39
CA ARG A 45 10.85 -4.55 -9.47
C ARG A 45 11.12 -5.33 -8.19
N SER A 46 11.99 -4.79 -7.35
CA SER A 46 12.37 -5.33 -6.04
C SER A 46 11.62 -4.68 -4.88
N PRO A 47 11.58 -5.30 -3.69
CA PRO A 47 11.07 -4.67 -2.47
C PRO A 47 11.77 -3.34 -2.13
N ALA A 48 13.06 -3.21 -2.46
CA ALA A 48 13.82 -1.98 -2.24
C ALA A 48 13.34 -0.83 -3.15
N GLU A 49 13.06 -1.10 -4.42
CA GLU A 49 12.53 -0.09 -5.35
C GLU A 49 11.09 0.32 -5.00
N LEU A 50 10.29 -0.63 -4.53
CA LEU A 50 8.96 -0.36 -3.98
C LEU A 50 9.05 0.59 -2.78
N ALA A 51 9.93 0.26 -1.81
CA ALA A 51 10.17 1.08 -0.63
C ALA A 51 10.62 2.50 -0.99
N ALA A 52 11.61 2.62 -1.89
CA ALA A 52 12.13 3.91 -2.32
C ALA A 52 11.06 4.80 -2.97
N ARG A 53 10.13 4.21 -3.74
CA ARG A 53 9.01 4.94 -4.34
C ARG A 53 8.01 5.44 -3.30
N LEU A 54 7.68 4.62 -2.29
CA LEU A 54 6.81 5.04 -1.19
C LEU A 54 7.47 6.17 -0.38
N GLU A 55 8.74 5.99 0.00
CA GLU A 55 9.49 7.00 0.74
C GLU A 55 9.55 8.33 -0.02
N THR A 56 9.85 8.29 -1.32
CA THR A 56 9.89 9.50 -2.16
C THR A 56 8.54 10.23 -2.18
N ALA A 57 7.42 9.50 -2.19
CA ALA A 57 6.10 10.10 -2.20
C ALA A 57 5.70 10.69 -0.84
N LEU A 58 6.19 10.12 0.25
CA LEU A 58 5.78 10.43 1.61
C LEU A 58 6.75 11.36 2.36
N LYS A 59 7.99 11.54 1.88
CA LYS A 59 9.01 12.35 2.59
C LYS A 59 8.53 13.78 2.91
N ASP A 60 7.74 14.37 2.01
CA ASP A 60 7.22 15.74 2.14
C ASP A 60 5.69 15.77 2.34
N ASN A 61 5.02 14.62 2.43
CA ASN A 61 3.56 14.54 2.43
C ASN A 61 3.06 13.48 3.42
N PRO A 62 1.99 13.75 4.19
CA PRO A 62 1.44 12.77 5.11
C PRO A 62 0.74 11.59 4.41
N TYR A 63 0.34 11.74 3.15
CA TYR A 63 -0.35 10.71 2.37
C TYR A 63 0.14 10.70 0.91
N LEU A 64 -0.13 9.61 0.18
CA LEU A 64 0.40 9.37 -1.17
C LEU A 64 -0.13 10.35 -2.24
N MET A 65 -1.26 11.00 -1.95
CA MET A 65 -1.90 12.04 -2.76
C MET A 65 -1.73 13.46 -2.16
N GLY A 66 -0.85 13.66 -1.18
CA GLY A 66 -0.59 14.96 -0.55
C GLY A 66 -1.11 15.03 0.89
N GLU A 67 -1.83 16.10 1.23
CA GLU A 67 -2.30 16.36 2.60
C GLU A 67 -3.51 15.50 3.01
N ARG A 68 -4.24 14.92 2.07
CA ARG A 68 -5.50 14.21 2.33
C ARG A 68 -5.36 12.72 2.12
N TYR A 69 -5.91 11.95 3.06
CA TYR A 69 -6.10 10.51 2.94
C TYR A 69 -7.08 10.19 1.81
N THR A 70 -6.71 9.22 0.97
CA THR A 70 -7.52 8.77 -0.17
C THR A 70 -7.63 7.26 -0.23
N ALA A 71 -8.39 6.75 -1.20
CA ALA A 71 -8.45 5.31 -1.45
C ALA A 71 -7.10 4.72 -1.90
N VAL A 72 -6.17 5.56 -2.38
CA VAL A 72 -4.78 5.17 -2.65
C VAL A 72 -4.10 4.73 -1.36
N ASP A 73 -4.19 5.53 -0.30
CA ASP A 73 -3.60 5.21 1.00
C ASP A 73 -4.22 3.95 1.60
N LEU A 74 -5.56 3.84 1.52
CA LEU A 74 -6.28 2.65 1.96
C LEU A 74 -5.76 1.37 1.29
N LEU A 75 -5.61 1.39 -0.03
CA LEU A 75 -5.20 0.22 -0.80
C LEU A 75 -3.74 -0.14 -0.53
N LEU A 76 -2.83 0.84 -0.64
CA LEU A 76 -1.39 0.60 -0.51
C LEU A 76 -0.95 0.30 0.92
N HIS A 77 -1.69 0.79 1.92
CA HIS A 77 -1.43 0.43 3.31
C HIS A 77 -1.79 -1.02 3.61
N SER A 78 -2.84 -1.54 2.95
CA SER A 78 -3.46 -2.81 3.32
C SER A 78 -2.48 -4.01 3.45
N PRO A 79 -1.48 -4.20 2.56
CA PRO A 79 -0.53 -5.31 2.70
C PRO A 79 0.24 -5.31 4.02
N PHE A 80 0.59 -4.13 4.52
CA PHE A 80 1.36 -4.00 5.75
C PHE A 80 0.52 -4.24 7.00
N ALA A 81 -0.82 -4.14 6.89
CA ALA A 81 -1.72 -4.44 7.98
C ALA A 81 -1.87 -5.97 8.20
N TRP A 82 -1.93 -6.77 7.13
CA TRP A 82 -2.08 -8.23 7.23
C TRP A 82 -0.76 -9.01 7.09
N TYR A 83 0.29 -8.39 6.54
CA TYR A 83 1.64 -8.95 6.45
C TYR A 83 2.71 -7.92 6.89
N PRO A 84 2.86 -7.68 8.21
CA PRO A 84 3.80 -6.68 8.74
C PRO A 84 5.27 -6.96 8.41
N ALA A 85 5.65 -8.21 8.10
CA ALA A 85 7.03 -8.53 7.71
C ALA A 85 7.42 -7.95 6.33
N ALA A 86 6.46 -7.49 5.52
CA ALA A 86 6.73 -6.74 4.30
C ALA A 86 7.01 -5.25 4.53
N THR A 87 6.86 -4.74 5.75
CA THR A 87 7.05 -3.31 6.04
C THR A 87 8.47 -2.85 5.66
N PRO A 88 8.61 -1.82 4.81
CA PRO A 88 9.92 -1.28 4.49
C PRO A 88 10.66 -0.72 5.70
N GLU A 89 11.99 -0.87 5.69
CA GLU A 89 12.89 -0.23 6.68
C GLU A 89 13.07 1.26 6.37
N SER A 90 11.97 2.02 6.44
CA SER A 90 11.93 3.47 6.22
C SER A 90 11.01 4.13 7.24
N ASP A 91 11.55 5.02 8.06
CA ASP A 91 10.80 5.67 9.15
C ASP A 91 9.61 6.48 8.63
N VAL A 92 9.76 7.13 7.47
CA VAL A 92 8.69 7.86 6.80
C VAL A 92 7.55 6.94 6.40
N VAL A 93 7.87 5.76 5.85
CA VAL A 93 6.86 4.77 5.44
C VAL A 93 6.19 4.16 6.67
N LYS A 94 6.96 3.79 7.70
CA LYS A 94 6.44 3.27 8.98
C LYS A 94 5.46 4.26 9.63
N ALA A 95 5.79 5.55 9.67
CA ALA A 95 4.90 6.59 10.20
C ALA A 95 3.61 6.76 9.38
N TRP A 96 3.68 6.59 8.05
CA TRP A 96 2.47 6.59 7.21
C TRP A 96 1.61 5.34 7.43
N ILE A 97 2.22 4.16 7.63
CA ILE A 97 1.52 2.92 7.96
C ILE A 97 0.76 3.08 9.28
N GLU A 98 1.44 3.52 10.33
CA GLU A 98 0.83 3.77 11.65
C GLU A 98 -0.37 4.72 11.56
N ARG A 99 -0.19 5.87 10.90
CA ARG A 99 -1.27 6.85 10.68
C ARG A 99 -2.46 6.27 9.92
N CYS A 100 -2.22 5.40 8.93
CA CYS A 100 -3.30 4.72 8.21
C CYS A 100 -4.01 3.67 9.09
N GLY A 101 -3.28 3.04 10.01
CA GLY A 101 -3.76 2.03 10.95
C GLY A 101 -4.66 2.56 12.07
N GLU A 102 -4.52 3.83 12.45
CA GLU A 102 -5.34 4.47 13.49
C GLU A 102 -6.82 4.68 13.10
N ARG A 103 -7.20 4.39 11.85
CA ARG A 103 -8.55 4.67 11.37
C ARG A 103 -9.57 3.69 11.97
N PRO A 104 -10.74 4.19 12.46
CA PRO A 104 -11.79 3.33 13.00
C PRO A 104 -12.30 2.25 12.04
N SER A 105 -12.22 2.49 10.74
CA SER A 105 -12.62 1.52 9.71
C SER A 105 -11.76 0.24 9.75
N LEU A 106 -10.47 0.35 10.09
CA LEU A 106 -9.60 -0.82 10.17
C LEU A 106 -9.97 -1.69 11.36
N GLN A 107 -10.21 -1.07 12.52
CA GLN A 107 -10.70 -1.75 13.72
C GLN A 107 -12.03 -2.45 13.45
N TRP A 108 -12.97 -1.75 12.81
CA TRP A 108 -14.27 -2.33 12.45
C TRP A 108 -14.13 -3.56 11.53
N THR A 109 -13.25 -3.50 10.52
CA THR A 109 -13.01 -4.63 9.61
C THR A 109 -12.38 -5.80 10.35
N ALA A 110 -11.38 -5.56 11.21
CA ALA A 110 -10.77 -6.62 12.02
C ALA A 110 -11.79 -7.30 12.95
N ASP A 111 -12.65 -6.51 13.61
CA ASP A 111 -13.74 -7.02 14.45
C ASP A 111 -14.78 -7.80 13.63
N TYR A 112 -15.06 -7.38 12.40
CA TYR A 112 -15.96 -8.08 11.50
C TYR A 112 -15.38 -9.42 11.04
N ASP A 113 -14.11 -9.42 10.60
CA ASP A 113 -13.41 -10.62 10.14
C ASP A 113 -13.26 -11.64 11.28
N ALA A 114 -12.90 -11.19 12.49
CA ALA A 114 -12.82 -12.05 13.66
C ALA A 114 -14.18 -12.70 14.00
N ARG A 115 -15.30 -11.99 13.80
CA ARG A 115 -16.65 -12.56 14.02
C ARG A 115 -17.07 -13.55 12.94
N THR A 116 -16.62 -13.38 11.70
CA THR A 116 -17.07 -14.18 10.55
C THR A 116 -16.18 -15.38 10.26
N VAL A 117 -14.87 -15.29 10.51
CA VAL A 117 -13.93 -16.44 10.41
C VAL A 117 -14.24 -17.51 11.45
N VAL A 118 -14.73 -17.14 12.64
CA VAL A 118 -15.13 -18.10 13.68
C VAL A 118 -16.48 -18.77 13.38
N ALA A 119 -17.24 -18.25 12.41
CA ALA A 119 -18.56 -18.76 12.03
C ALA A 119 -18.56 -19.67 10.79
N ALA A 120 -17.40 -19.90 10.17
CA ALA A 120 -17.20 -20.75 8.99
C ALA A 120 -16.40 -22.02 9.37
#